data_AF-A0A6B0CJW9-F1
#
_entry.id   AF-A0A6B0CJW9-F1
#
_cell.length_a   1.000
_cell.length_b   1.000
_cell.length_c   1.000
_cell.angle_alpha   90.00
_cell.angle_beta   90.00
_cell.angle_gamma   90.00
#
_symmetry.space_group_name_H-M   'P 1'
#
loop_
_entity.id
_entity.type
_entity.pdbx_description
1 polymer ?
#
loop_
_entity_poly.entity_id
_entity_poly.type
_entity_poly.pdbx_seq_one_letter_code
_entity_poly.pdbx_strand_id
1 'polypeptide(L)' 'MNQLRILLHDGSSLILHEDELFNEIVFVLDNFRNDDDYLTIEKDYGRELVLNKGYIVGINVEEADDD' A
#
# COMPACT_ATOMS: atom_id res chain seq x y z
N MET A 1 0.82 -11.76 10.57
CA MET A 1 -0.12 -10.71 10.12
C MET A 1 0.08 -10.40 8.64
N ASN A 2 -0.91 -9.92 7.87
CA ASN A 2 -0.66 -9.54 6.48
C ASN A 2 0.04 -8.17 6.38
N GLN A 3 0.76 -7.95 5.28
CA GLN A 3 1.34 -6.66 4.94
C GLN A 3 1.26 -6.39 3.43
N LEU A 4 1.27 -5.11 3.07
CA LEU A 4 1.40 -4.62 1.71
C LEU A 4 2.86 -4.25 1.43
N ARG A 5 3.43 -4.82 0.37
CA ARG A 5 4.69 -4.36 -0.22
C ARG A 5 4.41 -3.61 -1.52
N ILE A 6 4.81 -2.34 -1.57
CA ILE A 6 4.73 -1.49 -2.76
C ILE A 6 6.14 -1.31 -3.31
N LEU A 7 6.38 -1.80 -4.53
CA LEU A 7 7.65 -1.68 -5.25
C LEU A 7 7.66 -0.38 -6.06
N LEU A 8 8.72 0.40 -5.90
CA LEU A 8 8.88 1.69 -6.58
C LEU A 8 9.89 1.61 -7.72
N HIS A 9 9.84 2.58 -8.64
CA HIS A 9 10.68 2.61 -9.84
C HIS A 9 12.19 2.76 -9.55
N ASP A 10 12.57 3.27 -8.37
CA ASP A 10 13.96 3.33 -7.92
C ASP A 10 14.49 2.02 -7.31
N GLY A 11 13.66 0.97 -7.29
CA GLY A 11 13.99 -0.34 -6.72
C GLY A 11 13.83 -0.41 -5.20
N SER A 12 13.40 0.67 -4.54
CA SER A 12 13.00 0.62 -3.14
C SER A 12 11.60 0.01 -2.96
N SER A 13 11.29 -0.38 -1.72
CA SER A 13 9.96 -0.88 -1.38
C SER A 13 9.43 -0.21 -0.12
N LEU A 14 8.15 0.16 -0.14
CA LEU A 14 7.40 0.55 1.05
C LEU A 14 6.69 -0.68 1.59
N ILE A 15 6.79 -0.90 2.90
CA ILE A 15 6.10 -1.95 3.62
C ILE A 15 5.07 -1.27 4.52
N LEU A 16 3.82 -1.72 4.44
CA LEU A 16 2.71 -1.25 5.27
C LEU A 16 2.08 -2.46 5.94
N HIS A 17 2.14 -2.51 7.27
CA HIS A 17 1.49 -3.57 8.03
C HIS A 17 -0.03 -3.35 8.06
N GLU A 18 -0.80 -4.44 8.10
CA GLU A 18 -2.27 -4.37 8.07
C GLU A 18 -2.86 -3.56 9.25
N ASP A 19 -2.21 -3.55 10.42
CA ASP A 19 -2.62 -2.77 11.59
C ASP A 19 -2.34 -1.26 11.46
N GLU A 20 -1.49 -0.86 10.52
CA GLU A 20 -1.25 0.55 10.25
C GLU A 20 -2.28 1.16 9.29
N LEU A 21 -3.11 0.32 8.65
CA LEU A 21 -4.07 0.73 7.64
C LEU A 21 -5.42 1.03 8.29
N PHE A 22 -6.03 2.13 7.89
CA PHE A 22 -7.40 2.45 8.30
C PHE A 22 -8.43 1.57 7.59
N ASN A 23 -8.14 1.19 6.33
CA ASN A 23 -8.99 0.33 5.50
C ASN A 23 -8.32 -1.03 5.28
N GLU A 24 -9.12 -2.06 4.98
CA GLU A 24 -8.60 -3.38 4.63
C GLU A 24 -7.67 -3.32 3.41
N ILE A 25 -6.70 -4.23 3.34
CA ILE A 25 -5.75 -4.35 2.22
C ILE A 25 -6.47 -4.41 0.86
N VAL A 26 -7.64 -5.07 0.79
CA VAL A 26 -8.42 -5.19 -0.45
C VAL A 26 -8.86 -3.82 -1.00
N PHE A 27 -9.20 -2.87 -0.13
CA PHE A 27 -9.56 -1.50 -0.53
C PHE A 27 -8.38 -0.77 -1.16
N VAL A 28 -7.17 -0.98 -0.65
CA VAL A 28 -5.95 -0.40 -1.22
C VAL A 28 -5.68 -0.96 -2.61
N LEU A 29 -5.86 -2.27 -2.80
CA LEU A 29 -5.69 -2.92 -4.09
C LEU A 29 -6.73 -2.45 -5.12
N ASP A 30 -7.98 -2.26 -4.71
CA ASP A 30 -9.02 -1.72 -5.58
C ASP A 30 -8.74 -0.25 -5.92
N ASN A 31 -8.33 0.57 -4.95
CA ASN A 31 -7.93 1.96 -5.21
C ASN A 31 -6.77 2.03 -6.23
N PHE A 32 -5.79 1.13 -6.13
CA PHE A 32 -4.68 1.06 -7.09
C PHE A 32 -5.16 0.77 -8.52
N ARG A 33 -6.18 -0.08 -8.69
CA ARG A 33 -6.75 -0.44 -10.00
C ARG A 33 -7.59 0.65 -10.66
N ASN A 34 -8.05 1.63 -9.89
CA ASN A 34 -8.84 2.74 -10.42
C ASN A 34 -8.01 3.62 -11.38
N ASP A 35 -8.69 4.39 -12.23
CA ASP A 35 -8.07 5.25 -13.25
C ASP A 35 -7.38 6.51 -12.68
N ASP A 36 -7.40 6.72 -11.37
CA ASP A 36 -6.74 7.85 -10.72
C ASP A 36 -5.21 7.76 -10.81
N ASP A 37 -4.55 8.89 -11.07
CA ASP A 37 -3.09 9.00 -11.16
C ASP A 37 -2.36 8.71 -9.83
N TYR A 38 -3.08 8.82 -8.71
CA TYR A 38 -2.53 8.69 -7.37
C TYR A 38 -3.23 7.55 -6.61
N LEU A 39 -2.43 6.78 -5.88
CA LEU A 39 -2.89 5.84 -4.86
C LEU A 39 -2.87 6.56 -3.51
N THR A 40 -4.05 6.71 -2.90
CA THR A 40 -4.18 7.25 -1.54
C THR A 40 -4.47 6.10 -0.58
N ILE A 41 -3.64 5.98 0.45
CA ILE A 41 -3.76 4.98 1.50
C ILE A 41 -3.97 5.71 2.83
N GLU A 42 -5.16 5.57 3.38
CA GLU A 42 -5.47 6.06 4.72
C GLU A 42 -4.80 5.15 5.77
N LYS A 43 -4.02 5.77 6.64
CA LYS A 43 -3.37 5.13 7.78
C LYS A 43 -4.08 5.51 9.07
N ASP A 44 -3.85 4.70 10.08
CA ASP A 44 -4.34 4.95 11.43
C ASP A 44 -3.90 6.33 11.96
N TYR A 45 -4.76 6.90 12.81
CA TYR A 45 -4.62 8.24 13.41
C TYR A 45 -4.73 9.42 12.43
N GLY A 46 -5.49 9.28 11.34
CA GLY A 46 -5.78 10.36 10.39
C GLY A 46 -4.56 10.77 9.55
N ARG A 47 -3.64 9.83 9.33
CA ARG A 47 -2.47 10.02 8.46
C ARG A 47 -2.80 9.44 7.08
N GLU A 48 -2.21 10.00 6.04
CA GLU A 48 -2.38 9.52 4.67
C GLU A 48 -1.03 9.34 4.00
N LEU A 49 -0.91 8.28 3.21
CA LEU A 49 0.18 8.07 2.27
C LEU A 49 -0.37 8.24 0.85
N VAL A 50 0.18 9.19 0.11
CA VAL A 50 -0.21 9.45 -1.29
C VAL A 50 0.97 9.15 -2.19
N LEU A 51 0.78 8.25 -3.17
CA LEU A 51 1.80 7.82 -4.11
C LEU A 51 1.32 8.04 -5.55
N ASN A 52 2.18 8.59 -6.41
CA ASN A 52 1.90 8.63 -7.83
C ASN A 52 2.00 7.20 -8.41
N LYS A 53 0.93 6.70 -9.03
CA LYS A 53 0.88 5.33 -9.57
C LYS A 53 1.88 5.10 -10.70
N GLY A 54 2.24 6.14 -11.45
CA GLY A 54 3.30 6.08 -12.45
C GLY A 54 4.69 5.78 -11.89
N TYR A 55 4.88 5.90 -10.57
CA TYR A 55 6.12 5.52 -9.88
C TYR A 55 6.06 4.14 -9.20
N ILE A 56 4.90 3.49 -9.21
CA ILE A 56 4.67 2.16 -8.64
C ILE A 56 4.90 1.10 -9.72
N VAL A 57 5.81 0.17 -9.44
CA VAL A 57 6.13 -0.96 -10.34
C VAL A 57 5.27 -2.18 -10.02
N GLY A 58 4.86 -2.34 -8.77
CA GLY A 58 4.00 -3.43 -8.35
C GLY A 58 3.55 -3.33 -6.90
N ILE A 59 2.47 -4.03 -6.57
CA ILE A 59 1.94 -4.15 -5.22
C ILE A 59 1.71 -5.64 -4.93
N ASN A 60 2.28 -6.13 -3.84
CA ASN A 60 2.11 -7.51 -3.37
C ASN A 60 1.52 -7.51 -1.96
N VAL A 61 0.71 -8.53 -1.68
CA VAL A 61 0.29 -8.88 -0.33
C VAL A 61 1.18 -10.02 0.15
N GLU A 62 1.81 -9.84 1.30
CA GLU A 62 2.72 -10.79 1.90
C GLU A 62 2.20 -11.17 3.29
N GLU A 63 2.37 -12.44 3.67
CA GLU A 63 2.19 -12.87 5.05
C GLU A 63 3.49 -12.53 5.80
N ALA A 64 3.38 -11.68 6.82
CA ALA A 64 4.47 -11.42 7.76
C ALA A 64 4.36 -12.42 8.92
N ASP A 65 5.42 -13.20 9.15
CA ASP A 65 5.55 -13.99 10.37
C ASP A 65 5.64 -13.03 11.57
N ASP A 66 4.63 -13.09 12.44
CA ASP A 66 4.72 -12.52 13.79
C ASP A 66 5.41 -13.55 14.67
N ASP A 67 6.74 -13.47 14.78
CA ASP A 67 7.54 -14.21 15.77
C ASP A 67 7.43 -13.55 17.16
#